data_AF-U6MCZ1-F1
#
_entry.id   AF-U6MCZ1-F1
#
_cell.length_a   1.000
_cell.length_b   1.000
_cell.length_c   1.000
_cell.angle_alpha   90.00
_cell.angle_beta   90.00
_cell.angle_gamma   90.00
#
_symmetry.space_group_name_H-M   'P 1'
#
loop_
_entity.id
_entity.type
_entity.pdbx_description
1 polymer ?
#
loop_
_entity_poly.entity_id
_entity_poly.type
_entity_poly.pdbx_seq_one_letter_code
_entity_poly.pdbx_strand_id
1 'polypeptide(L)'
;MVFGVVVAAVGQTQPVFSIFYTPEGNDSLRIVRQQAIIRRVADDHSFQLQCLRGAQQAGEEKLSQQKTAAANSAASGTSLLAALISSSVSAQEELHAPAGACKRSADSKPGKRQWAESGVCPENGMLEGVLLLPISSLFSTPKFVLWKRVDELLYAVVLDLAENCLLASNALTLFIHILADIFGVKTDSAPLSDLFLKRPDALLVTLHYLLPGGQLMFLNVSRAQRIKADVKDALRQATQGGKL
;
A
#
# COMPACT_ATOMS: atom_id res chain seq x y z
N MET A 1 -17.64 -2.73 12.66
CA MET A 1 -18.01 -2.95 11.25
C MET A 1 -17.15 -2.03 10.37
N VAL A 2 -17.05 -2.24 9.06
CA VAL A 2 -16.50 -1.20 8.16
C VAL A 2 -17.41 0.02 8.25
N PHE A 3 -16.84 1.18 8.60
CA PHE A 3 -17.58 2.44 8.69
C PHE A 3 -17.86 2.99 7.28
N GLY A 4 -16.86 2.93 6.40
CA GLY A 4 -17.01 3.30 4.99
C GLY A 4 -15.76 3.05 4.15
N VAL A 5 -15.90 3.23 2.85
CA VAL A 5 -14.81 3.17 1.86
C VAL A 5 -14.79 4.48 1.08
N VAL A 6 -13.61 5.06 0.91
CA VAL A 6 -13.39 6.33 0.19
C VAL A 6 -12.27 6.10 -0.82
N VAL A 7 -12.47 6.54 -2.06
CA VAL A 7 -11.45 6.54 -3.11
C VAL A 7 -11.33 7.98 -3.62
N ALA A 8 -10.14 8.53 -3.62
CA ALA A 8 -9.83 9.88 -4.11
C ALA A 8 -8.60 9.85 -5.00
N ALA A 9 -8.48 10.80 -5.92
CA ALA A 9 -7.23 11.01 -6.64
C ALA A 9 -6.23 11.77 -5.76
N VAL A 10 -4.94 11.51 -5.95
CA VAL A 10 -3.86 12.20 -5.22
C VAL A 10 -3.99 13.72 -5.45
N GLY A 11 -3.93 14.49 -4.37
CA GLY A 11 -4.08 15.96 -4.40
C GLY A 11 -5.51 16.49 -4.56
N GLN A 12 -6.52 15.63 -4.74
CA GLN A 12 -7.93 16.06 -4.81
C GLN A 12 -8.60 16.04 -3.43
N THR A 13 -9.48 17.02 -3.17
CA THR A 13 -10.28 17.09 -1.93
C THR A 13 -11.64 16.41 -2.04
N GLN A 14 -12.11 16.14 -3.26
CA GLN A 14 -13.35 15.41 -3.52
C GLN A 14 -13.06 13.92 -3.80
N PRO A 15 -13.90 13.00 -3.31
CA PRO A 15 -13.78 11.59 -3.63
C PRO A 15 -14.19 11.32 -5.08
N VAL A 16 -13.43 10.45 -5.76
CA VAL A 16 -13.85 9.79 -7.01
C VAL A 16 -15.01 8.83 -6.73
N PHE A 17 -14.99 8.17 -5.56
CA PHE A 17 -16.06 7.31 -5.08
C PHE A 17 -16.08 7.28 -3.55
N SER A 18 -17.26 7.21 -2.92
CA SER A 18 -17.35 6.93 -1.49
C SER A 18 -18.70 6.37 -1.03
N ILE A 19 -18.64 5.44 -0.09
CA ILE A 19 -19.80 4.81 0.56
C ILE A 19 -19.57 4.69 2.07
N PHE A 20 -20.63 4.89 2.85
CA PHE A 20 -20.62 4.59 4.29
C PHE A 20 -21.71 3.57 4.60
N TYR A 21 -21.42 2.65 5.52
CA TYR A 21 -22.33 1.56 5.91
C TYR A 21 -23.05 1.84 7.24
N THR A 22 -22.67 2.90 7.95
CA THR A 22 -23.28 3.32 9.22
C THR A 22 -24.28 4.47 9.00
N PRO A 23 -25.31 4.61 9.87
CA PRO A 23 -26.14 5.81 9.89
C PRO A 23 -25.33 7.08 10.17
N GLU A 24 -24.36 6.99 11.10
CA GLU A 24 -23.41 8.06 11.43
C GLU A 24 -22.64 8.55 10.18
N GLY A 25 -22.15 7.64 9.32
CA GLY A 25 -21.43 8.04 8.12
C GLY A 25 -22.30 8.70 7.04
N ASN A 26 -23.63 8.50 7.10
CA ASN A 26 -24.61 9.00 6.14
C ASN A 26 -25.47 10.17 6.67
N ASP A 27 -25.03 10.84 7.73
CA ASP A 27 -25.65 12.04 8.28
C ASP A 27 -25.43 13.30 7.41
N SER A 28 -25.89 14.45 7.91
CA SER A 28 -25.66 15.77 7.28
C SER A 28 -24.19 16.19 7.21
N LEU A 29 -23.30 15.57 7.99
CA LEU A 29 -21.86 15.82 8.01
C LEU A 29 -21.08 14.92 7.03
N ARG A 30 -21.74 14.01 6.30
CA ARG A 30 -21.13 13.07 5.35
C ARG A 30 -20.07 13.71 4.45
N ILE A 31 -20.35 14.86 3.84
CA ILE A 31 -19.43 15.54 2.92
C ILE A 31 -18.20 16.07 3.66
N VAL A 32 -18.40 16.70 4.81
CA VAL A 32 -17.31 17.22 5.66
C VAL A 32 -16.43 16.06 6.15
N ARG A 33 -17.05 14.93 6.51
CA ARG A 33 -16.38 13.69 6.92
C ARG A 33 -15.54 13.10 5.80
N GLN A 34 -16.05 13.02 4.56
CA GLN A 34 -15.28 12.58 3.39
C GLN A 34 -14.03 13.44 3.19
N GLN A 35 -14.19 14.76 3.15
CA GLN A 35 -13.08 15.71 2.97
C GLN A 35 -12.04 15.59 4.09
N ALA A 36 -12.48 15.43 5.35
CA ALA A 36 -11.59 15.23 6.49
C ALA A 36 -10.78 13.93 6.40
N ILE A 37 -11.41 12.82 5.98
CA ILE A 37 -10.72 11.53 5.76
C ILE A 37 -9.68 11.68 4.64
N ILE A 38 -10.06 12.23 3.49
CA ILE A 38 -9.18 12.42 2.33
C ILE A 38 -7.97 13.28 2.72
N ARG A 39 -8.21 14.40 3.41
CA ARG A 39 -7.13 15.28 3.89
C ARG A 39 -6.15 14.54 4.81
N ARG A 40 -6.65 13.79 5.79
CA ARG A 40 -5.78 13.03 6.73
C ARG A 40 -4.95 11.95 6.01
N VAL A 41 -5.53 11.28 5.03
CA VAL A 41 -4.82 10.31 4.19
C VAL A 41 -3.77 10.98 3.29
N ALA A 42 -4.10 12.13 2.70
CA ALA A 42 -3.16 12.90 1.88
C ALA A 42 -2.00 13.51 2.70
N ASP A 43 -2.27 13.97 3.93
CA ASP A 43 -1.25 14.45 4.87
C ASP A 43 -0.27 13.31 5.23
N ASP A 44 -0.78 12.12 5.58
CA ASP A 44 0.02 10.92 5.92
C ASP A 44 0.82 10.39 4.71
N HIS A 45 0.19 10.32 3.53
CA HIS A 45 0.85 9.96 2.26
C HIS A 45 1.99 10.93 1.91
N SER A 46 1.76 12.23 2.06
CA SER A 46 2.77 13.27 1.81
C SER A 46 3.94 13.15 2.79
N PHE A 47 3.66 12.87 4.07
CA PHE A 47 4.66 12.64 5.09
C PHE A 47 5.52 11.40 4.78
N GLN A 48 4.90 10.26 4.42
CA GLN A 48 5.65 9.07 4.00
C GLN A 48 6.58 9.35 2.81
N LEU A 49 6.12 10.06 1.78
CA LEU A 49 6.96 10.46 0.64
C LEU A 49 8.14 11.35 1.05
N GLN A 50 7.94 12.27 2.00
CA GLN A 50 9.03 13.12 2.51
C GLN A 50 10.07 12.28 3.28
N CYS A 51 9.64 11.35 4.13
CA CYS A 51 10.54 10.44 4.85
C CYS A 51 11.37 9.56 3.89
N LEU A 52 10.75 9.03 2.83
CA LEU A 52 11.45 8.22 1.83
C LEU A 52 12.50 9.04 1.06
N ARG A 53 12.16 10.26 0.62
CA ARG A 53 13.11 11.16 -0.06
C ARG A 53 14.27 11.57 0.84
N GLY A 54 14.01 11.87 2.12
CA GLY A 54 15.07 12.20 3.08
C GLY A 54 16.02 11.02 3.36
N ALA A 55 15.49 9.79 3.41
CA ALA A 55 16.29 8.58 3.55
C ALA A 55 17.20 8.31 2.33
N GLN A 56 16.72 8.62 1.12
CA GLN A 56 17.53 8.51 -0.11
C GLN A 56 18.72 9.48 -0.09
N GLN A 57 18.48 10.76 0.21
CA GLN A 57 19.54 11.79 0.28
C GLN A 57 20.62 11.43 1.31
N ALA A 58 20.22 11.00 2.52
CA ALA A 58 21.15 10.56 3.56
C ALA A 58 21.94 9.26 3.19
N GLY A 59 21.46 8.48 2.23
CA GLY A 59 22.16 7.32 1.68
C GLY A 59 23.27 7.70 0.68
N GLU A 60 22.98 8.66 -0.19
CA GLU A 60 23.93 9.16 -1.20
C GLU A 60 25.10 9.94 -0.56
N GLU A 61 24.85 10.68 0.51
CA GLU A 61 25.90 11.35 1.31
C GLU A 61 26.86 10.34 1.96
N LYS A 62 26.37 9.20 2.47
CA LYS A 62 27.22 8.15 3.06
C LYS A 62 28.06 7.44 2.00
N LEU A 63 27.48 7.16 0.83
CA LEU A 63 28.19 6.50 -0.27
C LEU A 63 29.29 7.40 -0.88
N SER A 64 29.06 8.71 -0.95
CA SER A 64 30.07 9.68 -1.42
C SER A 64 31.21 9.85 -0.41
N GLN A 65 30.93 9.91 0.90
CA GLN A 65 31.97 9.95 1.94
C GLN A 65 32.83 8.67 2.01
N GLN A 66 32.26 7.50 1.74
CA GLN A 66 33.04 6.25 1.69
C GLN A 66 33.96 6.19 0.46
N LYS A 67 33.57 6.84 -0.65
CA LYS A 67 34.39 6.95 -1.87
C LYS A 67 35.59 7.89 -1.72
N THR A 68 35.45 8.98 -0.97
CA THR A 68 36.57 9.90 -0.68
C THR A 68 37.55 9.32 0.33
N ALA A 69 37.10 8.52 1.31
CA ALA A 69 37.98 7.80 2.24
C ALA A 69 38.90 6.79 1.51
N ALA A 70 38.35 6.00 0.58
CA ALA A 70 39.12 5.00 -0.17
C ALA A 70 40.11 5.61 -1.18
N ALA A 71 39.81 6.80 -1.74
CA ALA A 71 40.71 7.51 -2.63
C ALA A 71 41.97 8.03 -1.90
N ASN A 72 41.82 8.44 -0.64
CA ASN A 72 42.92 9.00 0.15
C ASN A 72 43.90 7.93 0.69
N SER A 73 43.49 6.67 0.78
CA SER A 73 44.36 5.56 1.22
C SER A 73 45.26 4.98 0.10
N ALA A 74 45.06 5.37 -1.16
CA ALA A 74 45.84 4.86 -2.29
C ALA A 74 47.15 5.62 -2.55
N ALA A 75 47.40 6.71 -1.81
CA ALA A 75 48.52 7.63 -2.02
C ALA A 75 49.59 7.59 -0.91
N SER A 76 49.91 6.40 -0.39
CA SER A 76 51.12 6.21 0.41
C SER A 76 51.68 4.79 0.29
N GLY A 77 52.59 4.60 -0.66
CA GLY A 77 53.34 3.36 -0.79
C GLY A 77 54.57 3.37 0.11
N THR A 78 54.46 2.82 1.32
CA THR A 78 55.65 2.41 2.11
C THR A 78 55.33 1.28 3.11
N SER A 79 56.05 0.18 2.92
CA SER A 79 56.38 -0.90 3.87
C SER A 79 55.29 -1.49 4.79
N LEU A 80 54.96 -2.75 4.50
CA LEU A 80 54.50 -3.74 5.49
C LEU A 80 55.50 -3.82 6.67
N LEU A 81 55.13 -3.33 7.88
CA LEU A 81 55.64 -3.78 9.20
C LEU A 81 55.14 -3.01 10.45
N ALA A 82 54.17 -2.09 10.34
CA ALA A 82 53.75 -1.24 11.48
C ALA A 82 52.44 -1.65 12.19
N ALA A 83 51.79 -2.74 11.79
CA ALA A 83 50.47 -3.16 12.32
C ALA A 83 50.55 -4.23 13.43
N LEU A 84 51.66 -4.31 14.16
CA LEU A 84 51.85 -5.26 15.26
C LEU A 84 52.17 -4.53 16.58
N ILE A 85 51.37 -4.86 17.59
CA ILE A 85 51.58 -4.62 19.03
C ILE A 85 51.31 -3.17 19.49
N SER A 86 50.04 -2.93 19.83
CA SER A 86 49.69 -2.30 21.12
C SER A 86 48.34 -2.84 21.60
N SER A 87 48.39 -4.00 22.28
CA SER A 87 47.32 -4.53 23.14
C SER A 87 47.22 -3.66 24.40
N SER A 88 46.07 -3.44 25.04
CA SER A 88 45.18 -4.40 25.73
C SER A 88 44.02 -3.58 26.37
N VAL A 89 42.91 -4.10 26.90
CA VAL A 89 42.66 -5.41 27.56
C VAL A 89 41.18 -5.87 27.42
N SER A 90 40.97 -7.16 27.69
CA SER A 90 39.79 -8.06 27.78
C SER A 90 38.40 -7.49 28.22
N ALA A 91 37.25 -8.19 28.05
CA ALA A 91 37.02 -9.64 27.89
C ALA A 91 35.71 -10.06 27.15
N GLN A 92 35.63 -11.38 26.90
CA GLN A 92 34.60 -12.31 26.38
C GLN A 92 33.12 -12.12 26.84
N GLU A 93 32.09 -12.81 26.32
CA GLU A 93 31.97 -14.17 25.69
C GLU A 93 30.78 -14.16 24.68
N GLU A 94 30.86 -14.66 23.43
CA GLU A 94 30.75 -16.07 22.96
C GLU A 94 29.38 -16.74 23.26
N LEU A 95 28.77 -17.61 22.45
CA LEU A 95 29.07 -18.23 21.14
C LEU A 95 27.89 -17.90 20.15
N HIS A 96 27.63 -18.48 18.97
CA HIS A 96 28.19 -19.60 18.18
C HIS A 96 27.79 -19.41 16.68
N ALA A 97 28.52 -20.02 15.74
CA ALA A 97 28.07 -20.31 14.35
C ALA A 97 28.20 -21.83 14.07
N PRO A 98 27.69 -22.44 12.98
CA PRO A 98 28.41 -22.33 11.70
C PRO A 98 27.61 -22.46 10.38
N ALA A 99 28.20 -21.86 9.34
CA ALA A 99 28.36 -22.30 7.94
C ALA A 99 27.38 -23.29 7.25
N GLY A 100 26.98 -22.93 6.03
CA GLY A 100 26.43 -23.83 5.02
C GLY A 100 26.58 -23.26 3.60
N ALA A 101 27.74 -23.44 2.96
CA ALA A 101 28.00 -22.92 1.62
C ALA A 101 27.54 -23.88 0.52
N CYS A 102 26.83 -23.37 -0.49
CA CYS A 102 26.72 -24.02 -1.80
C CYS A 102 26.41 -23.03 -2.93
N LYS A 103 27.34 -22.92 -3.90
CA LYS A 103 27.03 -22.41 -5.25
C LYS A 103 26.57 -23.58 -6.13
N ARG A 104 25.49 -23.40 -6.89
CA ARG A 104 25.38 -23.97 -8.25
C ARG A 104 24.32 -23.23 -9.08
N SER A 105 24.47 -23.33 -10.39
CA SER A 105 23.87 -22.45 -11.40
C SER A 105 22.75 -23.11 -12.21
N ALA A 106 21.77 -22.29 -12.61
CA ALA A 106 20.91 -22.35 -13.82
C ALA A 106 20.18 -23.68 -14.18
N ASP A 107 18.85 -23.60 -14.39
CA ASP A 107 18.29 -23.56 -15.76
C ASP A 107 16.78 -23.15 -15.79
N SER A 108 16.29 -22.77 -16.99
CA SER A 108 14.91 -22.68 -17.48
C SER A 108 14.02 -21.44 -17.17
N LYS A 109 13.16 -21.12 -18.16
CA LYS A 109 12.34 -19.90 -18.33
C LYS A 109 10.86 -20.11 -17.86
N PRO A 110 9.90 -19.19 -18.13
CA PRO A 110 9.67 -17.93 -17.43
C PRO A 110 8.24 -17.81 -16.87
N GLY A 111 7.92 -16.71 -16.17
CA GLY A 111 6.53 -16.21 -16.15
C GLY A 111 5.71 -16.41 -14.87
N LYS A 112 6.21 -15.95 -13.71
CA LYS A 112 5.38 -15.44 -12.61
C LYS A 112 6.05 -14.19 -12.05
N ARG A 113 5.27 -13.12 -11.82
CA ARG A 113 5.79 -11.93 -11.10
C ARG A 113 5.99 -12.31 -9.64
N GLN A 114 7.20 -12.73 -9.31
CA GLN A 114 7.66 -12.76 -7.94
C GLN A 114 7.87 -11.30 -7.51
N TRP A 115 7.19 -10.89 -6.43
CA TRP A 115 7.41 -9.58 -5.85
C TRP A 115 8.79 -9.61 -5.19
N ALA A 116 9.78 -9.02 -5.86
CA ALA A 116 11.10 -8.85 -5.28
C ALA A 116 11.04 -7.67 -4.32
N GLU A 117 11.26 -7.93 -3.04
CA GLU A 117 11.60 -6.92 -2.04
C GLU A 117 13.02 -6.40 -2.32
N SER A 118 13.19 -5.68 -3.43
CA SER A 118 14.41 -4.92 -3.73
C SER A 118 14.29 -3.55 -3.09
N GLY A 119 15.23 -3.23 -2.20
CA GLY A 119 15.32 -1.95 -1.48
C GLY A 119 15.73 -0.76 -2.33
N VAL A 120 15.01 -0.50 -3.43
CA VAL A 120 15.05 0.75 -4.20
C VAL A 120 13.62 1.18 -4.42
N CYS A 121 13.17 2.18 -3.66
CA CYS A 121 11.80 2.70 -3.76
C CYS A 121 11.59 3.36 -5.13
N PRO A 122 10.62 2.90 -5.95
CA PRO A 122 10.15 3.69 -7.06
C PRO A 122 9.24 4.81 -6.53
N GLU A 123 9.25 5.98 -7.17
CA GLU A 123 8.27 7.05 -6.92
C GLU A 123 6.82 6.59 -7.24
N ASN A 124 6.71 5.52 -8.05
CA ASN A 124 5.50 4.74 -8.36
C ASN A 124 5.32 3.48 -7.48
N GLY A 125 5.98 3.39 -6.32
CA GLY A 125 5.78 2.31 -5.37
C GLY A 125 4.35 2.31 -4.80
N MET A 126 3.79 1.12 -4.57
CA MET A 126 2.57 0.99 -3.77
C MET A 126 2.88 1.40 -2.33
N LEU A 127 2.28 2.50 -1.87
CA LEU A 127 2.38 2.95 -0.49
C LEU A 127 1.14 2.53 0.28
N GLU A 128 1.28 2.29 1.58
CA GLU A 128 0.17 2.01 2.47
C GLU A 128 0.42 2.58 3.87
N GLY A 129 -0.67 2.85 4.59
CA GLY A 129 -0.60 3.44 5.93
C GLY A 129 -1.84 3.14 6.76
N VAL A 130 -1.68 3.27 8.07
CA VAL A 130 -2.76 3.16 9.05
C VAL A 130 -2.70 4.39 9.93
N LEU A 131 -3.80 5.14 10.00
CA LEU A 131 -3.96 6.29 10.88
C LEU A 131 -5.18 6.11 11.80
N LEU A 132 -5.12 6.73 12.98
CA LEU A 132 -6.23 6.78 13.93
C LEU A 132 -6.90 8.14 13.86
N LEU A 133 -8.20 8.15 13.55
CA LEU A 133 -9.05 9.33 13.69
C LEU A 133 -9.58 9.39 15.13
N PRO A 134 -9.27 10.45 15.89
CA PRO A 134 -9.77 10.61 17.25
C PRO A 134 -11.26 10.99 17.26
N ILE A 135 -11.88 10.86 18.44
CA ILE A 135 -13.24 11.36 18.69
C ILE A 135 -13.29 12.86 18.36
N SER A 136 -14.33 13.27 17.63
CA SER A 136 -14.53 14.65 17.19
C SER A 136 -16.00 14.87 16.83
N SER A 137 -16.38 16.10 16.46
CA SER A 137 -17.72 16.37 15.90
C SER A 137 -18.04 15.59 14.62
N LEU A 138 -17.04 14.99 13.96
CA LEU A 138 -17.22 14.15 12.77
C LEU A 138 -17.30 12.65 13.11
N PHE A 139 -16.80 12.23 14.28
CA PHE A 139 -16.68 10.81 14.67
C PHE A 139 -16.98 10.65 16.17
N SER A 140 -18.10 10.00 16.49
CA SER A 140 -18.59 9.73 17.84
C SER A 140 -17.69 8.76 18.61
N THR A 141 -16.97 7.92 17.87
CA THR A 141 -16.03 6.90 18.37
C THR A 141 -14.76 6.95 17.53
N PRO A 142 -13.57 6.60 18.08
CA PRO A 142 -12.34 6.61 17.29
C PRO A 142 -12.44 5.61 16.14
N LYS A 143 -11.86 5.95 14.98
CA LYS A 143 -11.87 5.09 13.79
C LYS A 143 -10.47 4.87 13.26
N PHE A 144 -10.13 3.65 12.90
CA PHE A 144 -8.93 3.41 12.08
C PHE A 144 -9.24 3.75 10.62
N VAL A 145 -8.27 4.34 9.93
CA VAL A 145 -8.27 4.43 8.48
C VAL A 145 -7.04 3.70 7.98
N LEU A 146 -7.28 2.58 7.30
CA LEU A 146 -6.28 1.93 6.49
C LEU A 146 -6.36 2.54 5.08
N TRP A 147 -5.24 2.95 4.51
CA TRP A 147 -5.18 3.44 3.14
C TRP A 147 -4.06 2.81 2.34
N LYS A 148 -4.23 2.78 1.01
CA LYS A 148 -3.22 2.36 0.02
C LYS A 148 -3.22 3.32 -1.17
N ARG A 149 -2.04 3.76 -1.62
CA ARG A 149 -1.85 4.39 -2.92
C ARG A 149 -1.54 3.33 -3.96
N VAL A 150 -2.31 3.32 -5.04
CA VAL A 150 -1.98 2.59 -6.26
C VAL A 150 -2.20 3.54 -7.42
N ASP A 151 -1.11 3.79 -8.17
CA ASP A 151 -1.09 4.81 -9.23
C ASP A 151 -1.50 6.19 -8.67
N GLU A 152 -2.32 6.96 -9.39
CA GLU A 152 -2.79 8.28 -8.95
C GLU A 152 -4.03 8.24 -8.03
N LEU A 153 -4.36 7.07 -7.46
CA LEU A 153 -5.50 6.88 -6.57
C LEU A 153 -5.11 6.46 -5.14
N LEU A 154 -5.75 7.12 -4.17
CA LEU A 154 -5.75 6.79 -2.76
C LEU A 154 -7.04 6.04 -2.43
N TYR A 155 -6.91 4.78 -2.01
CA TYR A 155 -8.00 3.93 -1.54
C TYR A 155 -7.95 3.85 -0.03
N ALA A 156 -9.03 4.23 0.66
CA ALA A 156 -9.13 4.24 2.11
C ALA A 156 -10.34 3.45 2.60
N VAL A 157 -10.14 2.64 3.64
CA VAL A 157 -11.18 1.91 4.37
C VAL A 157 -11.18 2.41 5.81
N VAL A 158 -12.33 2.95 6.24
CA VAL A 158 -12.57 3.42 7.61
C VAL A 158 -13.20 2.29 8.40
N LEU A 159 -12.65 2.02 9.59
CA LEU A 159 -12.97 0.86 10.42
C LEU A 159 -13.33 1.30 11.83
N ASP A 160 -14.17 0.51 12.50
CA ASP A 160 -14.31 0.60 13.95
C ASP A 160 -13.11 0.00 14.69
N LEU A 161 -12.87 0.44 15.92
CA LEU A 161 -11.77 -0.07 16.77
C LEU A 161 -11.84 -1.59 17.04
N ALA A 162 -13.05 -2.16 17.01
CA ALA A 162 -13.28 -3.58 17.25
C ALA A 162 -13.04 -4.47 16.01
N GLU A 163 -12.77 -3.88 14.84
CA GLU A 163 -12.58 -4.64 13.59
C GLU A 163 -11.15 -5.14 13.39
N ASN A 164 -11.02 -6.22 12.64
CA ASN A 164 -9.72 -6.79 12.32
C ASN A 164 -9.05 -6.02 11.15
N CYS A 165 -8.06 -5.18 11.47
CA CYS A 165 -7.32 -4.39 10.50
C CYS A 165 -6.60 -5.22 9.41
N LEU A 166 -6.13 -6.44 9.73
CA LEU A 166 -5.51 -7.33 8.74
C LEU A 166 -6.55 -7.82 7.73
N LEU A 167 -7.75 -8.15 8.20
CA LEU A 167 -8.85 -8.57 7.35
C LEU A 167 -9.33 -7.43 6.43
N ALA A 168 -9.37 -6.21 6.96
CA ALA A 168 -9.62 -5.00 6.16
C ALA A 168 -8.51 -4.75 5.13
N SER A 169 -7.24 -4.99 5.46
CA SER A 169 -6.13 -4.83 4.50
C SER A 169 -6.17 -5.86 3.38
N ASN A 170 -6.50 -7.11 3.70
CA ASN A 170 -6.75 -8.14 2.69
C ASN A 170 -7.95 -7.74 1.79
N ALA A 171 -9.07 -7.30 2.38
CA ALA A 171 -10.23 -6.85 1.62
C ALA A 171 -9.89 -5.65 0.71
N LEU A 172 -9.23 -4.61 1.22
CA LEU A 172 -8.81 -3.45 0.42
C LEU A 172 -7.86 -3.84 -0.72
N THR A 173 -6.92 -4.75 -0.46
CA THR A 173 -6.02 -5.29 -1.49
C THR A 173 -6.80 -6.03 -2.57
N LEU A 174 -7.74 -6.89 -2.19
CA LEU A 174 -8.60 -7.64 -3.13
C LEU A 174 -9.53 -6.72 -3.93
N PHE A 175 -10.08 -5.67 -3.30
CA PHE A 175 -10.88 -4.64 -3.97
C PHE A 175 -10.11 -4.01 -5.13
N ILE A 176 -8.90 -3.51 -4.86
CA ILE A 176 -8.03 -2.87 -5.86
C ILE A 176 -7.68 -3.86 -6.99
N HIS A 177 -7.32 -5.11 -6.65
CA HIS A 177 -6.99 -6.13 -7.65
C HIS A 177 -8.17 -6.54 -8.54
N ILE A 178 -9.38 -6.64 -7.96
CA ILE A 178 -10.59 -6.97 -8.72
C ILE A 178 -10.95 -5.81 -9.66
N LEU A 179 -10.90 -4.56 -9.19
CA LEU A 179 -11.13 -3.39 -10.05
C LEU A 179 -10.12 -3.28 -11.18
N ALA A 180 -8.82 -3.42 -10.92
CA ALA A 180 -7.78 -3.37 -11.94
C ALA A 180 -7.98 -4.43 -13.06
N ASP A 181 -8.50 -5.61 -12.69
CA ASP A 181 -8.81 -6.69 -13.64
C ASP A 181 -10.14 -6.47 -14.39
N ILE A 182 -11.14 -5.82 -13.79
CA ILE A 182 -12.40 -5.44 -14.45
C ILE A 182 -12.16 -4.34 -15.48
N PHE A 183 -11.40 -3.30 -15.10
CA PHE A 183 -11.06 -2.19 -15.99
C PHE A 183 -9.94 -2.53 -16.99
N GLY A 184 -9.27 -3.67 -16.82
CA GLY A 184 -8.28 -4.18 -17.76
C GLY A 184 -7.08 -3.25 -17.91
N VAL A 185 -6.61 -2.67 -16.79
CA VAL A 185 -5.53 -1.68 -16.76
C VAL A 185 -4.29 -2.24 -17.46
N LYS A 186 -3.87 -1.55 -18.51
CA LYS A 186 -2.66 -1.82 -19.30
C LYS A 186 -1.82 -0.54 -19.32
N THR A 187 -0.56 -0.62 -19.76
CA THR A 187 0.35 0.54 -19.83
C THR A 187 -0.20 1.73 -20.62
N ASP A 188 -1.17 1.51 -21.53
CA ASP A 188 -1.75 2.54 -22.40
C ASP A 188 -3.22 2.88 -22.04
N SER A 189 -3.74 2.42 -20.90
CA SER A 189 -5.13 2.71 -20.51
C SER A 189 -5.29 4.13 -19.93
N ALA A 190 -6.47 4.72 -20.15
CA ALA A 190 -6.88 5.96 -19.49
C ALA A 190 -6.75 5.88 -17.95
N PRO A 191 -6.49 7.01 -17.25
CA PRO A 191 -6.28 7.01 -15.81
C PRO A 191 -7.49 6.42 -15.07
N LEU A 192 -7.22 5.67 -14.00
CA LEU A 192 -8.24 4.94 -13.24
C LEU A 192 -9.33 5.86 -12.68
N SER A 193 -9.02 7.12 -12.36
CA SER A 193 -9.99 8.15 -11.99
C SER A 193 -11.15 8.25 -12.99
N ASP A 194 -10.83 8.34 -14.27
CA ASP A 194 -11.79 8.59 -15.35
C ASP A 194 -12.61 7.33 -15.64
N LEU A 195 -11.99 6.16 -15.46
CA LEU A 195 -12.67 4.87 -15.60
C LEU A 195 -13.67 4.65 -14.44
N PHE A 196 -13.31 5.04 -13.22
CA PHE A 196 -14.19 4.98 -12.05
C PHE A 196 -15.35 5.98 -12.16
N LEU A 197 -15.11 7.19 -12.68
CA LEU A 197 -16.17 8.17 -12.97
C LEU A 197 -17.14 7.68 -14.07
N LYS A 198 -16.64 6.95 -15.09
CA LYS A 198 -17.47 6.36 -16.14
C LYS A 198 -18.27 5.15 -15.68
N ARG A 199 -17.78 4.38 -14.71
CA ARG A 199 -18.41 3.16 -14.17
C ARG A 199 -18.34 3.08 -12.64
N PRO A 200 -19.08 3.95 -11.92
CA PRO A 200 -19.22 3.85 -10.46
C PRO A 200 -19.98 2.58 -10.03
N ASP A 201 -20.77 2.00 -10.95
CA ASP A 201 -21.46 0.73 -10.77
C ASP A 201 -20.48 -0.43 -10.50
N ALA A 202 -19.34 -0.46 -11.20
CA ALA A 202 -18.31 -1.47 -10.98
C ALA A 202 -17.72 -1.43 -9.56
N LEU A 203 -17.52 -0.23 -9.00
CA LEU A 203 -17.05 -0.06 -7.63
C LEU A 203 -18.11 -0.53 -6.62
N LEU A 204 -19.37 -0.12 -6.82
CA LEU A 204 -20.47 -0.48 -5.93
C LEU A 204 -20.75 -1.99 -5.93
N VAL A 205 -20.81 -2.62 -7.11
CA VAL A 205 -21.00 -4.08 -7.25
C VAL A 205 -19.83 -4.84 -6.63
N THR A 206 -18.59 -4.40 -6.87
CA THR A 206 -17.41 -5.07 -6.25
C THR A 206 -17.48 -4.99 -4.73
N LEU A 207 -17.81 -3.82 -4.16
CA LEU A 207 -17.98 -3.67 -2.71
C LEU A 207 -19.16 -4.48 -2.15
N HIS A 208 -20.27 -4.62 -2.89
CA HIS A 208 -21.40 -5.43 -2.47
C HIS A 208 -21.04 -6.91 -2.24
N TYR A 209 -20.27 -7.51 -3.15
CA TYR A 209 -19.83 -8.92 -3.01
C TYR A 209 -18.67 -9.10 -2.02
N LEU A 210 -17.82 -8.09 -1.85
CA LEU A 210 -16.63 -8.15 -1.01
C LEU A 210 -16.89 -7.79 0.46
N LEU A 211 -17.74 -6.78 0.67
CA LEU A 211 -18.09 -6.18 1.96
C LEU A 211 -19.62 -6.02 2.08
N PRO A 212 -20.38 -7.13 2.12
CA PRO A 212 -21.85 -7.09 2.20
C PRO A 212 -22.28 -6.30 3.45
N GLY A 213 -22.94 -5.16 3.25
CA GLY A 213 -23.35 -4.25 4.33
C GLY A 213 -22.18 -3.71 5.17
N GLY A 214 -20.95 -3.71 4.67
CA GLY A 214 -19.77 -3.30 5.44
C GLY A 214 -19.23 -4.36 6.40
N GLN A 215 -19.66 -5.63 6.28
CA GLN A 215 -19.12 -6.72 7.09
C GLN A 215 -17.80 -7.23 6.50
N LEU A 216 -16.75 -7.31 7.32
CA LEU A 216 -15.48 -7.93 6.94
C LEU A 216 -15.62 -9.46 6.93
N MET A 217 -15.59 -10.04 5.74
CA MET A 217 -15.68 -11.50 5.57
C MET A 217 -14.30 -12.13 5.45
N PHE A 218 -14.12 -13.35 5.97
CA PHE A 218 -12.91 -14.13 5.68
C PHE A 218 -12.85 -14.50 4.18
N LEU A 219 -11.76 -14.11 3.53
CA LEU A 219 -11.54 -14.25 2.09
C LEU A 219 -10.30 -15.13 1.85
N ASN A 220 -10.55 -16.39 1.46
CA ASN A 220 -9.52 -17.27 0.91
C ASN A 220 -9.42 -17.11 -0.62
N VAL A 221 -8.38 -17.70 -1.23
CA VAL A 221 -8.12 -17.60 -2.68
C VAL A 221 -9.33 -18.08 -3.50
N SER A 222 -9.93 -19.22 -3.15
CA SER A 222 -11.08 -19.77 -3.87
C SER A 222 -12.30 -18.86 -3.83
N ARG A 223 -12.58 -18.24 -2.67
CA ARG A 223 -13.68 -17.28 -2.49
C ARG A 223 -13.41 -15.97 -3.24
N ALA A 224 -12.17 -15.48 -3.24
CA ALA A 224 -11.78 -14.30 -4.01
C ALA A 224 -11.96 -14.52 -5.53
N GLN A 225 -11.61 -15.71 -6.05
CA GLN A 225 -11.86 -16.04 -7.46
C GLN A 225 -13.36 -16.16 -7.78
N ARG A 226 -14.18 -16.71 -6.87
CA ARG A 226 -15.64 -16.76 -7.04
C ARG A 226 -16.24 -15.35 -7.07
N ILE A 227 -15.94 -14.50 -6.07
CA ILE A 227 -16.37 -13.09 -6.05
C ILE A 227 -15.98 -12.37 -7.35
N LYS A 228 -14.75 -12.59 -7.84
CA LYS A 228 -14.27 -12.01 -9.09
C LYS A 228 -15.10 -12.46 -10.32
N ALA A 229 -15.56 -13.71 -10.35
CA ALA A 229 -16.46 -14.21 -11.40
C ALA A 229 -17.87 -13.61 -11.24
N ASP A 230 -18.44 -13.68 -10.04
CA ASP A 230 -19.79 -13.18 -9.71
C ASP A 230 -19.93 -11.69 -10.06
N VAL A 231 -18.92 -10.86 -9.74
CA VAL A 231 -18.88 -9.43 -10.08
C VAL A 231 -18.84 -9.22 -11.60
N LYS A 232 -18.06 -10.02 -12.35
CA LYS A 232 -18.02 -9.90 -13.82
C LYS A 232 -19.34 -10.27 -14.47
N ASP A 233 -20.00 -11.30 -13.98
CA ASP A 233 -21.29 -11.73 -14.51
C ASP A 233 -22.42 -10.78 -14.13
N ALA A 234 -22.40 -10.21 -12.91
CA ALA A 234 -23.31 -9.13 -12.51
C ALA A 234 -23.14 -7.87 -13.39
N LEU A 235 -21.90 -7.45 -13.68
CA LEU A 235 -21.65 -6.30 -14.55
C LEU A 235 -22.02 -6.56 -16.02
N ARG A 236 -21.96 -7.81 -16.49
CA ARG A 236 -22.48 -8.22 -17.81
C ARG A 236 -24.00 -8.16 -17.85
N GLN A 237 -24.68 -8.69 -16.85
CA GLN A 237 -26.14 -8.65 -16.73
C GLN A 237 -26.65 -7.20 -16.65
N ALA A 238 -26.02 -6.34 -15.85
CA ALA A 238 -26.34 -4.91 -15.80
C ALA A 238 -26.20 -4.21 -17.16
N THR A 239 -25.22 -4.61 -17.97
CA THR A 239 -25.03 -4.08 -19.34
C THR A 239 -26.11 -4.58 -20.32
N GLN A 240 -26.68 -5.77 -20.09
CA GLN A 240 -27.71 -6.37 -20.95
C GLN A 240 -29.14 -5.96 -20.55
N GLY A 241 -29.38 -5.72 -19.25
CA GLY A 241 -30.67 -5.33 -18.69
C GLY A 241 -31.09 -3.88 -19.00
N GLY A 242 -30.19 -3.05 -19.53
CA GLY A 242 -30.48 -1.67 -19.97
C GLY A 242 -31.25 -1.54 -21.29
N LYS A 243 -31.98 -2.60 -21.71
CA LYS A 243 -32.85 -2.62 -22.89
C LYS A 243 -34.29 -2.97 -22.50
N LEU A 244 -34.95 -2.06 -21.80
CA LEU A 244 -36.40 -2.00 -21.58
C LEU A 244 -36.84 -0.54 -21.70
#